data_AF-A0A9D7WAM3-F1
#
_entry.id   AF-A0A9D7WAM3-F1
#
_cell.length_a   1.000
_cell.length_b   1.000
_cell.length_c   1.000
_cell.angle_alpha   90.00
_cell.angle_beta   90.00
_cell.angle_gamma   90.00
#
_symmetry.space_group_name_H-M   'P 1'
#
loop_
_entity.id
_entity.type
_entity.pdbx_description
1 polymer ?
#
loop_
_entity_poly.entity_id
_entity_poly.type
_entity_poly.pdbx_seq_one_letter_code
_entity_poly.pdbx_strand_id
1 'polypeptide(L)' 'DLIYTPRPTSWLTAGQRRGHRCIDGLEMLVQQGAASLRLWSGRDDVPVEAMRSAAATALAT' A
#
# COMPACT_ATOMS: atom_id res chain seq x y z
N ASP A 1 2.83 4.89 -8.20
CA ASP A 1 3.16 3.63 -8.90
C ASP A 1 2.44 2.53 -8.17
N LEU A 2 1.72 1.65 -8.88
CA LEU A 2 0.90 0.61 -8.25
C LEU A 2 1.68 -0.66 -7.96
N ILE A 3 2.90 -0.76 -8.49
CA ILE A 3 3.81 -1.87 -8.20
C ILE A 3 4.33 -1.73 -6.76
N TYR A 4 4.18 -2.81 -5.99
CA TYR A 4 4.63 -2.88 -4.59
C TYR A 4 5.83 -3.83 -4.38
N THR A 5 6.29 -4.52 -5.43
CA THR A 5 7.52 -5.34 -5.47
C THR A 5 8.20 -5.23 -6.84
N PRO A 6 9.48 -4.81 -6.93
CA PRO A 6 10.33 -4.28 -5.86
C PRO A 6 9.86 -2.90 -5.39
N ARG A 7 10.25 -2.50 -4.17
CA ARG A 7 9.91 -1.20 -3.57
C ARG A 7 11.18 -0.47 -3.09
N PRO A 8 11.45 0.77 -3.55
CA PRO A 8 10.76 1.49 -4.61
C PRO A 8 11.07 0.90 -6.01
N THR A 9 10.18 1.11 -6.97
CA THR A 9 10.46 0.79 -8.37
C THR A 9 11.51 1.75 -8.97
N SER A 10 12.06 1.39 -10.13
CA SER A 10 12.97 2.27 -10.88
C SER A 10 12.29 3.61 -11.25
N TRP A 11 10.98 3.58 -11.56
CA TRP A 11 10.18 4.76 -11.84
C TRP A 11 10.07 5.69 -10.63
N LEU A 12 9.69 5.15 -9.46
CA LEU A 12 9.62 5.94 -8.23
C LEU A 12 10.99 6.49 -7.82
N THR A 13 12.06 5.70 -7.98
CA THR A 13 13.43 6.14 -7.73
C THR A 13 13.80 7.35 -8.61
N ALA A 14 13.42 7.33 -9.89
CA ALA A 14 13.67 8.43 -10.81
C ALA A 14 12.88 9.70 -10.45
N GLY A 15 11.66 9.55 -9.91
CA GLY A 15 10.83 10.65 -9.42
C GLY A 15 11.38 11.27 -8.14
N GLN A 16 11.77 10.45 -7.16
CA GLN A 16 12.38 10.89 -5.91
C GLN A 16 13.66 11.69 -6.15
N ARG A 17 14.52 11.24 -7.07
CA ARG A 17 15.75 11.96 -7.46
C ARG A 17 15.49 13.35 -8.05
N ARG A 18 14.28 13.60 -8.56
CA ARG A 18 13.85 14.89 -9.09
C ARG A 18 13.07 15.73 -8.07
N GLY A 19 12.98 15.28 -6.82
CA GLY A 19 12.25 15.97 -5.75
C GLY A 19 10.73 15.82 -5.84
N HIS A 20 10.22 14.86 -6.62
CA HIS A 20 8.78 14.62 -6.70
C HIS A 20 8.28 13.82 -5.50
N ARG A 21 7.04 14.10 -5.07
CA ARG A 21 6.32 13.27 -4.10
C ARG A 21 5.93 11.95 -4.76
N CYS A 22 6.51 10.86 -4.29
CA CYS A 22 6.25 9.51 -4.78
C CYS A 22 5.29 8.78 -3.85
N ILE A 23 4.29 8.10 -4.43
CA ILE A 23 3.34 7.24 -3.73
C ILE A 23 3.47 5.85 -4.36
N ASP A 24 3.73 4.84 -3.53
CA ASP A 24 3.86 3.45 -3.95
C ASP A 24 2.52 2.70 -3.92
N GLY A 25 2.55 1.42 -4.34
CA GLY A 25 1.34 0.61 -4.48
C GLY A 25 0.80 0.06 -3.16
N LEU A 26 1.55 0.16 -2.05
CA LEU A 26 1.16 -0.46 -0.79
C LEU A 26 -0.11 0.18 -0.24
N GLU A 27 -0.21 1.51 -0.28
CA GLU A 27 -1.41 2.22 0.18
C GLU A 27 -2.65 1.73 -0.58
N MET A 28 -2.54 1.61 -1.90
CA MET A 28 -3.67 1.15 -2.71
C MET A 28 -4.06 -0.29 -2.36
N LEU A 29 -3.08 -1.19 -2.22
CA LEU A 29 -3.29 -2.59 -1.82
C LEU A 29 -4.03 -2.71 -0.48
N VAL A 30 -3.63 -1.91 0.51
CA VAL A 30 -4.23 -1.90 1.85
C VAL A 30 -5.65 -1.35 1.80
N GLN A 31 -5.85 -0.19 1.15
CA GLN A 31 -7.14 0.49 1.14
C GLN A 31 -8.20 -0.29 0.35
N GLN A 32 -7.82 -0.91 -0.78
CA GLN A 32 -8.77 -1.74 -1.53
C GLN A 32 -9.16 -3.00 -0.74
N GLY A 33 -8.22 -3.62 -0.01
CA GLY A 33 -8.54 -4.72 0.89
C GLY A 33 -9.46 -4.28 2.04
N ALA A 34 -9.19 -3.11 2.62
CA ALA A 34 -10.03 -2.56 3.68
C ALA A 34 -11.44 -2.24 3.18
N ALA A 35 -11.59 -1.68 1.98
CA ALA A 35 -12.88 -1.43 1.37
C ALA A 35 -13.68 -2.73 1.17
N SER A 36 -13.05 -3.78 0.62
CA SER A 36 -13.69 -5.09 0.47
C SER A 36 -14.10 -5.69 1.81
N LEU A 37 -13.25 -5.60 2.83
CA LEU A 37 -13.55 -6.13 4.16
C LEU A 37 -14.70 -5.37 4.83
N ARG A 38 -14.79 -4.05 4.67
CA ARG A 38 -15.95 -3.27 5.14
C ARG A 38 -17.24 -3.76 4.51
N LEU A 39 -17.24 -3.94 3.19
CA LEU A 39 -18.39 -4.43 2.44
C LEU A 39 -18.83 -5.83 2.88
N TRP A 40 -17.89 -6.76 3.04
CA TRP A 40 -18.21 -8.15 3.40
C TRP A 40 -18.61 -8.32 4.87
N SER A 41 -17.98 -7.56 5.77
CA SER A 41 -18.26 -7.67 7.21
C SER A 41 -19.44 -6.80 7.66
N GLY A 42 -19.87 -5.82 6.85
CA GLY A 42 -20.85 -4.81 7.25
C GLY A 42 -20.35 -3.87 8.35
N ARG A 43 -19.03 -3.81 8.57
CA ARG A 43 -18.38 -2.99 9.60
C ARG A 43 -17.56 -1.88 8.97
N ASP A 44 -17.73 -0.66 9.45
CA ASP A 44 -16.91 0.47 9.00
C ASP A 44 -15.53 0.52 9.68
N ASP A 45 -15.42 -0.04 10.89
CA ASP A 45 -14.25 -0.01 11.78
C ASP A 45 -13.19 -1.09 11.46
N VAL A 46 -12.84 -1.22 10.18
CA VAL A 46 -11.80 -2.18 9.74
C VAL A 46 -10.40 -1.70 10.16
N PRO A 47 -9.52 -2.58 10.70
CA PRO A 47 -8.22 -2.21 11.26
C PRO A 47 -7.15 -1.96 10.17
N VAL A 48 -7.28 -0.84 9.45
CA VAL A 48 -6.41 -0.46 8.33
C VAL A 48 -4.92 -0.45 8.71
N GLU A 49 -4.58 0.03 9.90
CA GLU A 49 -3.17 0.13 10.32
C GLU A 49 -2.53 -1.24 10.58
N ALA A 50 -3.30 -2.20 11.10
CA ALA A 50 -2.84 -3.57 11.24
C ALA A 50 -2.64 -4.22 9.87
N MET A 51 -3.56 -3.98 8.93
CA MET A 51 -3.45 -4.46 7.54
C MET A 51 -2.21 -3.89 6.85
N ARG A 52 -1.94 -2.59 7.04
CA ARG A 52 -0.74 -1.91 6.53
C ARG A 52 0.54 -2.54 7.08
N SER A 53 0.63 -2.68 8.39
CA SER A 53 1.80 -3.25 9.07
C SER A 53 2.06 -4.68 8.61
N ALA A 54 1.01 -5.51 8.53
CA ALA A 54 1.12 -6.89 8.06
C ALA A 54 1.60 -6.99 6.60
N ALA A 55 1.01 -6.18 5.71
CA ALA A 55 1.40 -6.16 4.30
C ALA A 55 2.84 -5.65 4.11
N ALA A 56 3.26 -4.63 4.87
CA ALA A 56 4.63 -4.14 4.83
C ALA A 56 5.65 -5.22 5.27
N THR A 57 5.37 -5.94 6.36
CA THR A 57 6.22 -7.05 6.84
C THR A 57 6.29 -8.19 5.83
N ALA A 58 5.15 -8.60 5.26
CA ALA A 58 5.10 -9.70 4.30
C ALA A 58 5.93 -9.41 3.03
N LEU A 59 5.92 -8.15 2.57
CA LEU A 59 6.68 -7.71 1.38
C LEU A 59 8.15 -7.38 1.68
N ALA A 60 8.59 -7.44 2.94
CA ALA A 60 9.99 -7.27 3.32
C ALA A 60 10.78 -8.60 3.30
N THR A 61 10.09 -9.71 3.02
CA THR A 61 10.66 -11.08 2.89
C THR A 61 10.80 -11.43 1.42
#